data_AF-Q96V81-F1
#
_entry.id   AF-Q96V81-F1
#
_cell.length_a   1.000
_cell.length_b   1.000
_cell.length_c   1.000
_cell.angle_alpha   90.00
_cell.angle_beta   90.00
_cell.angle_gamma   90.00
#
_symmetry.space_group_name_H-M   'P 1'
#
loop_
_entity.id
_entity.type
_entity.pdbx_description
1 polymer ?
#
loop_
_entity_poly.entity_id
_entity_poly.type
_entity_poly.pdbx_seq_one_letter_code
_entity_poly.pdbx_strand_id
1 'polypeptide(L)'
;MASLEDGIYRLRAVTTHNPDPGVGGEYATVEGARQPVKAEPSTPPFFERQIWQVTRNSDGQSTIKYQGLNTPFEYGFSYDQLEQNAPVIAGDPKEYILQLVPSTTDVYIIRAPIQRVGVDVEVGVQGNNLVYKFFPVDGSGGDRPAWRFTRE
;
A
#
# COMPACT_ATOMS: atom_id res chain seq x y z
N MET A 1 -4.47 -20.92 0.54
CA MET A 1 -4.83 -19.57 0.07
C MET A 1 -3.68 -19.07 -0.77
N ALA A 2 -3.94 -18.68 -2.02
CA ALA A 2 -2.91 -18.17 -2.91
C ALA A 2 -2.45 -16.79 -2.41
N SER A 3 -1.14 -16.58 -2.37
CA SER A 3 -0.58 -15.26 -2.13
C SER A 3 -0.43 -14.48 -3.41
N LEU A 4 -0.33 -13.15 -3.30
CA LEU A 4 0.05 -12.30 -4.43
C LEU A 4 1.37 -12.79 -5.03
N GLU A 5 1.43 -12.87 -6.36
CA GLU A 5 2.64 -13.22 -7.11
C GLU A 5 3.58 -12.01 -7.23
N ASP A 6 4.88 -12.26 -7.39
CA ASP A 6 5.85 -11.19 -7.61
C ASP A 6 5.61 -10.51 -8.98
N GLY A 7 5.77 -9.19 -9.02
CA GLY A 7 5.82 -8.42 -10.27
C GLY A 7 5.21 -7.03 -10.17
N ILE A 8 4.71 -6.52 -11.28
CA ILE A 8 4.39 -5.11 -11.45
C ILE A 8 2.90 -4.87 -11.27
N TYR A 9 2.55 -3.88 -10.45
CA TYR A 9 1.17 -3.58 -10.08
C TYR A 9 0.88 -2.08 -10.04
N ARG A 10 -0.39 -1.76 -10.29
CA ARG A 10 -1.04 -0.53 -9.81
C ARG A 10 -1.82 -0.84 -8.54
N LEU A 11 -1.71 0.06 -7.56
CA LEU A 11 -2.33 -0.09 -6.25
C LEU A 11 -3.44 0.95 -6.10
N ARG A 12 -4.70 0.52 -6.21
CA ARG A 12 -5.88 1.39 -6.05
C ARG A 12 -6.37 1.39 -4.60
N ALA A 13 -6.56 2.57 -4.02
CA ALA A 13 -7.16 2.73 -2.70
C ALA A 13 -8.63 2.27 -2.72
N VAL A 14 -8.97 1.36 -1.81
CA VAL A 14 -10.33 0.83 -1.58
C VAL A 14 -10.51 0.60 -0.07
N THR A 15 -11.64 0.00 0.34
CA THR A 15 -11.84 -0.43 1.74
C THR A 15 -12.33 -1.86 1.80
N THR A 16 -12.28 -2.47 2.99
CA THR A 16 -12.80 -3.84 3.18
C THR A 16 -14.31 -3.91 3.03
N HIS A 17 -15.05 -2.86 3.37
CA HIS A 17 -16.50 -2.80 3.16
C HIS A 17 -16.90 -2.45 1.72
N ASN A 18 -16.05 -1.74 0.98
CA ASN A 18 -16.27 -1.41 -0.43
C ASN A 18 -15.02 -1.73 -1.28
N PRO A 19 -14.73 -3.03 -1.51
CA PRO A 19 -13.53 -3.45 -2.23
C PRO A 19 -13.57 -3.12 -3.73
N ASP A 20 -14.75 -2.77 -4.26
CA ASP A 20 -14.92 -2.37 -5.66
C ASP A 20 -15.83 -1.13 -5.82
N PRO A 21 -15.29 0.08 -5.64
CA PRO A 21 -16.08 1.31 -5.74
C PRO A 21 -16.49 1.68 -7.17
N GLY A 22 -16.22 0.84 -8.18
CA GLY A 22 -16.57 1.08 -9.59
C GLY A 22 -15.45 1.73 -10.40
N VAL A 23 -15.77 2.59 -11.38
CA VAL A 23 -14.76 3.21 -12.26
C VAL A 23 -14.07 4.40 -11.58
N GLY A 24 -12.78 4.61 -11.90
CA GLY A 24 -11.97 5.70 -11.36
C GLY A 24 -11.17 5.26 -10.13
N GLY A 25 -11.20 6.09 -9.09
CA GLY A 25 -10.45 5.87 -7.85
C GLY A 25 -9.05 6.46 -7.87
N GLU A 26 -8.40 6.37 -6.72
CA GLU A 26 -7.08 6.93 -6.46
C GLU A 26 -6.06 5.81 -6.31
N TYR A 27 -4.86 6.05 -6.81
CA TYR A 27 -3.79 5.08 -6.87
C TYR A 27 -2.58 5.59 -6.11
N ALA A 28 -1.84 4.68 -5.49
CA ALA A 28 -0.55 4.99 -4.89
C ALA A 28 0.37 5.57 -5.97
N THR A 29 0.79 6.81 -5.77
CA THR A 29 1.53 7.62 -6.75
C THR A 29 2.76 8.18 -6.08
N VAL A 30 3.93 7.97 -6.69
CA VAL A 30 5.17 8.53 -6.14
C VAL A 30 5.37 9.99 -6.56
N GLU A 31 5.81 10.83 -5.63
CA GLU A 31 6.11 12.25 -5.87
C GLU A 31 7.62 12.57 -5.82
N GLY A 32 8.46 11.55 -5.57
CA GLY A 32 9.92 11.69 -5.49
C GLY A 32 10.49 11.06 -4.22
N ALA A 33 11.81 10.87 -4.21
CA ALA A 33 12.49 10.26 -3.06
C ALA A 33 12.30 11.08 -1.78
N ARG A 34 12.04 10.39 -0.67
CA ARG A 34 11.77 10.93 0.68
C ARG A 34 10.53 11.82 0.78
N GLN A 35 9.69 11.86 -0.26
CA GLN A 35 8.40 12.53 -0.23
C GLN A 35 7.28 11.57 0.17
N PRO A 36 6.16 12.06 0.74
CA PRO A 36 4.96 11.26 0.94
C PRO A 36 4.46 10.65 -0.38
N VAL A 37 4.06 9.39 -0.35
CA VAL A 37 3.32 8.75 -1.44
C VAL A 37 1.90 9.30 -1.45
N LYS A 38 1.40 9.67 -2.63
CA LYS A 38 0.09 10.28 -2.82
C LYS A 38 -0.95 9.28 -3.30
N ALA A 39 -2.22 9.62 -3.08
CA ALA A 39 -3.37 8.98 -3.71
C ALA A 39 -3.83 9.92 -4.82
N GLU A 40 -3.58 9.56 -6.08
CA GLU A 40 -3.92 10.37 -7.25
C GLU A 40 -4.73 9.55 -8.26
N PRO A 41 -5.60 10.16 -9.07
CA PRO A 41 -6.34 9.43 -10.09
C PRO A 41 -5.40 8.92 -11.20
N SER A 42 -5.82 7.84 -11.89
CA SER A 42 -5.09 7.28 -13.04
C SER A 42 -5.26 8.14 -14.29
N THR A 43 -4.66 9.34 -14.30
CA THR A 43 -4.66 10.31 -15.41
C THR A 43 -3.25 10.55 -15.93
N PRO A 44 -3.07 11.09 -17.16
CA PRO A 44 -1.75 11.21 -17.79
C PRO A 44 -0.62 11.82 -16.94
N PRO A 45 -0.85 12.86 -16.10
CA PRO A 45 0.21 13.43 -15.25
C PRO A 45 0.76 12.49 -14.15
N PHE A 46 0.02 11.44 -13.80
CA PHE A 46 0.34 10.53 -12.69
C PHE A 46 0.57 9.09 -13.13
N PHE A 47 0.13 8.72 -14.34
CA PHE A 47 0.07 7.33 -14.80
C PHE A 47 1.41 6.58 -14.71
N GLU A 48 2.52 7.21 -15.10
CA GLU A 48 3.85 6.60 -15.03
C GLU A 48 4.37 6.46 -13.59
N ARG A 49 3.84 7.25 -12.66
CA ARG A 49 4.26 7.31 -11.24
C ARG A 49 3.47 6.37 -10.34
N GLN A 50 2.62 5.52 -10.92
CA GLN A 50 1.69 4.61 -10.24
C GLN A 50 2.07 3.14 -10.40
N ILE A 51 3.25 2.87 -10.93
CA ILE A 51 3.75 1.52 -11.25
C ILE A 51 4.69 1.05 -10.13
N TRP A 52 4.34 -0.05 -9.48
CA TRP A 52 5.06 -0.58 -8.32
C TRP A 52 5.46 -2.03 -8.52
N GLN A 53 6.74 -2.32 -8.33
CA GLN A 53 7.26 -3.68 -8.23
C GLN A 53 6.98 -4.22 -6.82
N VAL A 54 6.19 -5.28 -6.74
CA VAL A 54 5.91 -6.02 -5.52
C VAL A 54 6.74 -7.30 -5.52
N THR A 55 7.50 -7.53 -4.46
CA THR A 55 8.36 -8.71 -4.33
C THR A 55 8.17 -9.31 -2.95
N ARG A 56 7.87 -10.61 -2.91
CA ARG A 56 7.73 -11.37 -1.68
C ARG A 56 9.09 -11.88 -1.21
N ASN A 57 9.40 -11.63 0.05
CA ASN A 57 10.62 -12.08 0.71
C ASN A 57 10.45 -13.50 1.27
N SER A 58 11.56 -14.15 1.63
CA SER A 58 11.59 -15.53 2.12
C SER A 58 10.83 -15.74 3.45
N ASP A 59 10.65 -14.67 4.22
CA ASP A 59 9.89 -14.66 5.48
C ASP A 59 8.37 -14.53 5.26
N GLY A 60 7.93 -14.36 4.02
CA GLY A 60 6.54 -14.20 3.65
C GLY A 60 6.02 -12.76 3.64
N GLN A 61 6.84 -11.78 4.02
CA GLN A 61 6.53 -10.35 3.88
C GLN A 61 6.81 -9.89 2.44
N SER A 62 6.44 -8.65 2.10
CA SER A 62 6.62 -8.11 0.76
C SER A 62 7.15 -6.68 0.79
N THR A 63 7.99 -6.35 -0.19
CA THR A 63 8.38 -4.96 -0.47
C THR A 63 7.55 -4.41 -1.61
N ILE A 64 7.26 -3.11 -1.57
CA ILE A 64 6.50 -2.38 -2.60
C ILE A 64 7.40 -1.25 -3.09
N LYS A 65 8.11 -1.48 -4.20
CA LYS A 65 9.13 -0.58 -4.74
C LYS A 65 8.59 0.20 -5.93
N TYR A 66 8.92 1.47 -6.05
CA TYR A 66 8.59 2.22 -7.25
C TYR A 66 9.44 1.72 -8.41
N GLN A 67 8.80 1.45 -9.55
CA GLN A 67 9.48 1.01 -10.76
C GLN A 67 9.50 2.13 -11.79
N GLY A 68 10.31 3.15 -11.52
CA GLY A 68 10.59 4.22 -12.46
C GLY A 68 11.76 3.89 -13.37
N LEU A 69 11.71 4.39 -14.61
CA LEU A 69 12.90 4.45 -15.46
C LEU A 69 13.92 5.44 -14.85
N ASN A 70 15.19 5.04 -14.78
CA ASN A 70 16.35 5.90 -14.44
C ASN A 70 16.47 6.41 -13.00
N THR A 71 15.96 5.72 -11.97
CA THR A 71 16.26 6.11 -10.58
C THR A 71 17.59 5.48 -10.14
N PRO A 72 18.58 6.27 -9.67
CA PRO A 72 19.89 5.72 -9.24
C PRO A 72 19.80 4.88 -7.95
N PHE A 73 18.68 5.00 -7.23
CA PHE A 73 18.40 4.27 -6.00
C PHE A 73 17.00 3.65 -6.09
N GLU A 74 16.86 2.47 -5.50
CA GLU A 74 15.55 1.88 -5.26
C GLU A 74 14.89 2.61 -4.09
N TYR A 75 13.67 3.09 -4.30
CA TYR A 75 12.83 3.57 -3.23
C TYR A 75 11.43 2.99 -3.35
N GLY A 76 10.75 2.87 -2.23
CA GLY A 76 9.46 2.21 -2.12
C GLY A 76 8.69 2.67 -0.90
N PHE A 77 7.62 1.95 -0.57
CA PHE A 77 6.87 2.20 0.64
C PHE A 77 7.79 2.08 1.85
N SER A 78 7.80 3.12 2.66
CA SER A 78 8.69 3.24 3.80
C SER A 78 8.07 4.13 4.89
N TYR A 79 8.75 4.21 6.02
CA TYR A 79 8.42 5.03 7.16
C TYR A 79 9.69 5.40 7.93
N ASP A 80 9.73 6.64 8.44
CA ASP A 80 10.77 7.04 9.39
C ASP A 80 10.35 6.66 10.82
N GLN A 81 9.13 7.02 11.21
CA GLN A 81 8.49 6.66 12.48
C GLN A 81 7.05 6.24 12.22
N LEU A 82 6.60 5.20 12.92
CA LEU A 82 5.21 4.72 12.82
C LEU A 82 4.36 5.35 13.93
N GLU A 83 3.58 6.35 13.53
CA GLU A 83 2.59 7.03 14.37
C GLU A 83 1.26 7.20 13.61
N GLN A 84 0.18 7.49 14.34
CA GLN A 84 -1.13 7.68 13.73
C GLN A 84 -1.10 8.81 12.71
N ASN A 85 -1.50 8.50 11.47
CA ASN A 85 -1.46 9.38 10.31
C ASN A 85 -0.06 9.84 9.86
N ALA A 86 1.02 9.20 10.34
CA ALA A 86 2.34 9.41 9.75
C ALA A 86 2.32 9.02 8.26
N PRO A 87 2.99 9.78 7.37
CA PRO A 87 2.95 9.52 5.94
C PRO A 87 3.68 8.22 5.59
N VAL A 88 3.17 7.48 4.61
CA VAL A 88 3.98 6.54 3.85
C VAL A 88 4.90 7.37 2.96
N ILE A 89 6.21 7.22 3.11
CA ILE A 89 7.20 7.95 2.32
C ILE A 89 7.84 7.03 1.28
N ALA A 90 8.30 7.61 0.17
CA ALA A 90 9.12 6.94 -0.83
C ALA A 90 10.58 6.87 -0.35
N GLY A 91 10.86 5.92 0.53
CA GLY A 91 12.16 5.76 1.19
C GLY A 91 12.82 4.42 0.90
N ASP A 92 13.77 4.03 1.74
CA ASP A 92 14.35 2.68 1.75
C ASP A 92 13.22 1.64 1.95
N PRO A 93 12.96 0.73 0.99
CA PRO A 93 11.78 -0.14 1.02
C PRO A 93 11.68 -0.95 2.30
N LYS A 94 10.55 -0.81 3.02
CA LYS A 94 10.23 -1.62 4.18
C LYS A 94 9.41 -2.85 3.78
N GLU A 95 9.41 -3.83 4.67
CA GLU A 95 8.64 -5.06 4.52
C GLU A 95 7.23 -4.86 5.08
N TYR A 96 6.24 -5.44 4.41
CA TYR A 96 4.83 -5.38 4.77
C TYR A 96 4.21 -6.77 4.72
N ILE A 97 3.20 -6.99 5.57
CA ILE A 97 2.34 -8.17 5.48
C ILE A 97 1.16 -7.82 4.57
N LEU A 98 1.00 -8.56 3.47
CA LEU A 98 -0.15 -8.43 2.57
C LEU A 98 -1.22 -9.45 2.95
N GLN A 99 -2.31 -8.98 3.56
CA GLN A 99 -3.42 -9.82 3.99
C GLN A 99 -4.58 -9.73 2.99
N LEU A 100 -4.90 -10.83 2.32
CA LEU A 100 -6.02 -10.90 1.38
C LEU A 100 -7.35 -10.60 2.09
N VAL A 101 -8.15 -9.69 1.51
CA VAL A 101 -9.50 -9.40 1.99
C VAL A 101 -10.42 -10.57 1.64
N PRO A 102 -11.22 -11.11 2.58
CA PRO A 102 -12.13 -12.21 2.31
C PRO A 102 -13.04 -11.95 1.11
N SER A 103 -13.29 -12.99 0.31
CA SER A 103 -14.14 -12.94 -0.90
C SER A 103 -13.59 -12.08 -2.06
N THR A 104 -12.33 -11.63 -1.98
CA THR A 104 -11.63 -10.95 -3.08
C THR A 104 -10.47 -11.81 -3.59
N THR A 105 -9.97 -11.51 -4.79
CA THR A 105 -8.81 -12.20 -5.39
C THR A 105 -7.59 -11.29 -5.51
N ASP A 106 -7.78 -9.99 -5.39
CA ASP A 106 -6.79 -8.95 -5.73
C ASP A 106 -6.78 -7.79 -4.73
N VAL A 107 -7.59 -7.83 -3.65
CA VAL A 107 -7.66 -6.77 -2.65
C VAL A 107 -6.96 -7.20 -1.36
N TYR A 108 -5.99 -6.41 -0.92
CA TYR A 108 -5.18 -6.72 0.25
C TYR A 108 -5.14 -5.54 1.24
N ILE A 109 -5.14 -5.85 2.53
CA ILE A 109 -4.72 -4.91 3.56
C ILE A 109 -3.19 -4.94 3.60
N ILE A 110 -2.56 -3.76 3.48
CA ILE A 110 -1.10 -3.61 3.59
C ILE A 110 -0.77 -3.27 5.04
N ARG A 111 -0.17 -4.21 5.77
CA ARG A 111 0.12 -4.08 7.21
C ARG A 111 1.61 -3.84 7.45
N ALA A 112 1.94 -2.81 8.22
CA ALA A 112 3.30 -2.60 8.71
C ALA A 112 3.57 -3.56 9.89
N PRO A 113 4.68 -4.33 9.85
CA PRO A 113 5.01 -5.28 10.91
C PRO A 113 5.49 -4.52 12.16
N ILE A 114 4.61 -4.37 13.15
CA ILE A 114 4.93 -3.70 14.42
C ILE A 114 4.90 -4.65 15.62
N GLN A 115 5.69 -4.32 16.65
CA GLN A 115 5.80 -5.10 17.88
C GLN A 115 4.76 -4.72 18.96
N ARG A 116 3.78 -3.85 18.68
CA ARG A 116 2.77 -3.49 19.69
C ARG A 116 1.64 -4.50 19.70
N VAL A 117 1.47 -5.17 20.83
CA VAL A 117 0.37 -6.12 21.04
C VAL A 117 -0.98 -5.39 20.97
N GLY A 118 -1.94 -5.96 20.23
CA GLY A 118 -3.32 -5.48 20.17
C GLY A 118 -3.57 -4.31 19.22
N VAL A 119 -2.60 -3.96 18.37
CA VAL A 119 -2.76 -2.88 17.38
C VAL A 119 -2.30 -3.33 15.99
N ASP A 120 -3.16 -3.09 15.00
CA ASP A 120 -2.82 -3.22 13.58
C ASP A 120 -2.44 -1.85 13.02
N VAL A 121 -1.35 -1.80 12.24
CA VAL A 121 -0.93 -0.61 11.52
C VAL A 121 -1.06 -0.88 10.03
N GLU A 122 -2.00 -0.18 9.41
CA GLU A 122 -2.43 -0.43 8.04
C GLU A 122 -2.19 0.80 7.18
N VAL A 123 -1.81 0.61 5.92
CA VAL A 123 -1.68 1.72 4.98
C VAL A 123 -3.07 2.15 4.52
N GLY A 124 -3.44 3.39 4.80
CA GLY A 124 -4.66 4.02 4.31
C GLY A 124 -4.39 5.38 3.68
N VAL A 125 -5.44 6.18 3.55
CA VAL A 125 -5.36 7.52 2.92
C VAL A 125 -5.90 8.58 3.89
N GLN A 126 -5.31 9.78 3.87
CA GLN A 126 -5.83 10.98 4.52
C GLN A 126 -5.57 12.21 3.63
N GLY A 127 -6.65 12.90 3.22
CA GLY A 127 -6.55 13.83 2.08
C GLY A 127 -6.07 13.04 0.87
N ASN A 128 -5.02 13.52 0.20
CA ASN A 128 -4.39 12.81 -0.93
C ASN A 128 -3.07 12.13 -0.53
N ASN A 129 -2.77 11.94 0.76
CA ASN A 129 -1.55 11.27 1.20
C ASN A 129 -1.85 9.84 1.66
N LEU A 130 -0.98 8.90 1.31
CA LEU A 130 -0.93 7.61 1.98
C LEU A 130 -0.37 7.80 3.38
N VAL A 131 -1.03 7.22 4.37
CA VAL A 131 -0.67 7.34 5.78
C VAL A 131 -0.85 6.02 6.52
N TYR A 132 -0.18 5.87 7.65
CA TYR A 132 -0.38 4.75 8.57
C TYR A 132 -1.60 4.99 9.47
N LYS A 133 -2.54 4.03 9.47
CA LYS A 133 -3.74 4.02 10.29
C LYS A 133 -3.61 2.93 11.36
N PHE A 134 -3.82 3.31 12.60
CA PHE A 134 -3.73 2.44 13.76
C PHE A 134 -5.13 1.97 14.13
N PHE A 135 -5.32 0.66 14.20
CA PHE A 135 -6.58 0.05 14.56
C PHE A 135 -6.41 -0.89 15.76
N PRO A 136 -7.35 -0.92 16.72
CA PRO A 136 -7.36 -1.95 17.74
C PRO A 136 -7.66 -3.32 17.10
N VAL A 137 -6.97 -4.36 17.59
CA VAL A 137 -7.28 -5.76 17.26
C VAL A 137 -8.41 -6.21 18.18
N ASP A 138 -9.63 -5.79 17.84
CA ASP A 138 -10.84 -6.01 18.64
C ASP A 138 -11.75 -7.12 18.09
N GLY A 139 -11.41 -7.71 16.94
CA GLY A 139 -12.21 -8.72 16.27
C GLY A 139 -13.53 -8.21 15.69
N SER A 140 -13.77 -6.89 15.69
CA SER A 140 -15.03 -6.28 15.25
C SER A 140 -15.32 -6.44 13.76
N GLY A 141 -14.30 -6.73 12.95
CA GLY A 141 -14.43 -6.76 11.49
C GLY A 141 -14.80 -5.40 10.90
N GLY A 142 -14.54 -4.29 11.61
CA GLY A 142 -14.84 -2.94 11.12
C GLY A 142 -14.11 -2.59 9.81
N ASP A 143 -14.55 -1.50 9.17
CA ASP A 143 -13.99 -1.08 7.89
C ASP A 143 -12.50 -0.77 8.02
N ARG A 144 -11.70 -1.32 7.11
CA ARG A 144 -10.25 -1.17 7.06
C ARG A 144 -9.84 -0.61 5.69
N PRO A 145 -8.82 0.25 5.62
CA PRO A 145 -8.22 0.59 4.34
C PRO A 145 -7.64 -0.66 3.67
N ALA A 146 -7.89 -0.78 2.38
CA ALA A 146 -7.37 -1.87 1.59
C ALA A 146 -6.93 -1.35 0.22
N TRP A 147 -6.23 -2.21 -0.52
CA TRP A 147 -5.63 -1.84 -1.79
C TRP A 147 -5.90 -2.94 -2.80
N ARG A 148 -6.48 -2.58 -3.94
CA ARG A 148 -6.60 -3.49 -5.09
C ARG A 148 -5.28 -3.48 -5.86
N PHE A 149 -4.69 -4.65 -6.05
CA PHE A 149 -3.47 -4.90 -6.80
C PHE A 149 -3.83 -5.39 -8.20
N THR A 150 -3.79 -4.48 -9.19
CA THR A 150 -4.00 -4.82 -10.59
C THR A 150 -2.65 -5.00 -11.27
N ARG A 151 -2.44 -6.16 -11.91
CA ARG A 151 -1.20 -6.47 -12.64
C ARG A 151 -1.02 -5.50 -13.82
N GLU A 152 0.19 -4.98 -14.00
CA GLU A 152 0.64 -4.25 -15.20
C GLU A 152 1.21 -5.18 -16.29
#